data_AF-A0A955FFK7-F1
#
_entry.id   AF-A0A955FFK7-F1
#
_cell.length_a   1.000
_cell.length_b   1.000
_cell.length_c   1.000
_cell.angle_alpha   90.00
_cell.angle_beta   90.00
_cell.angle_gamma   90.00
#
_symmetry.space_group_name_H-M   'P 1'
#
loop_
_entity.id
_entity.type
_entity.pdbx_description
1 polymer ?
#
loop_
_entity_poly.entity_id
_entity_poly.type
_entity_poly.pdbx_seq_one_letter_code
_entity_poly.pdbx_strand_id
1 'polypeptide(L)'
;MTYSHSLASNRQRFIAKNQNTTTFRAKEATLGPVSNTIILIVLACVLGLLYLTQVTKTNAYGYKINALTTQAADLQQEHDDLEVAAARLQSLDRVKDSEVAKNLVSVSPAGTLSN
;
A
#
# COMPACT_ATOMS: atom_id res chain seq x y z
N MET A 1 -76.66 -39.18 -7.23
CA MET A 1 -76.43 -37.90 -6.53
C MET A 1 -76.21 -38.22 -5.05
N THR A 2 -74.96 -38.38 -4.60
CA THR A 2 -74.13 -37.42 -3.81
C THR A 2 -74.78 -37.08 -2.44
N TYR A 3 -74.16 -37.18 -1.25
CA TYR A 3 -72.78 -36.97 -0.80
C TYR A 3 -72.50 -37.77 0.49
N SER A 4 -71.38 -38.50 0.58
CA SER A 4 -70.86 -38.99 1.87
C SER A 4 -69.95 -37.90 2.45
N HIS A 5 -70.36 -37.28 3.55
CA HIS A 5 -69.55 -36.30 4.26
C HIS A 5 -68.58 -37.02 5.20
N SER A 6 -67.29 -37.03 4.84
CA SER A 6 -66.21 -37.42 5.75
C SER A 6 -66.03 -36.34 6.80
N LEU A 7 -66.46 -36.59 8.03
CA LEU A 7 -66.05 -35.78 9.17
C LEU A 7 -64.58 -36.10 9.47
N ALA A 8 -63.67 -35.34 8.86
CA ALA A 8 -62.29 -35.26 9.31
C ALA A 8 -62.30 -34.63 10.71
N SER A 9 -62.34 -35.47 11.74
CA SER A 9 -62.13 -35.06 13.11
C SER A 9 -60.73 -34.45 13.21
N ASN A 10 -60.69 -33.12 13.24
CA ASN A 10 -59.52 -32.34 13.57
C ASN A 10 -59.12 -32.72 15.00
N ARG A 11 -58.22 -33.69 15.16
CA ARG A 11 -57.62 -34.05 16.46
C ARG A 11 -56.72 -32.89 16.90
N GLN A 12 -57.33 -31.80 17.33
CA GLN A 12 -56.73 -30.90 18.29
C GLN A 12 -56.48 -31.74 19.54
N ARG A 13 -55.26 -32.28 19.64
CA ARG A 13 -54.79 -32.99 20.82
C ARG A 13 -54.77 -31.99 21.96
N PHE A 14 -55.87 -31.89 22.70
CA PHE A 14 -55.90 -31.23 23.98
C PHE A 14 -54.82 -31.89 24.84
N ILE A 15 -53.79 -31.12 25.20
CA ILE A 15 -52.76 -31.55 26.12
C ILE A 15 -53.46 -31.85 27.44
N ALA A 16 -53.61 -33.13 27.77
CA ALA A 16 -54.23 -33.53 29.02
C ALA A 16 -53.31 -33.15 30.19
N LYS A 17 -53.90 -32.64 31.27
CA LYS A 17 -53.18 -32.37 32.52
C LYS A 17 -52.57 -33.69 33.02
N ASN A 18 -51.34 -33.60 33.56
CA ASN A 18 -50.56 -34.73 34.10
C ASN A 18 -49.85 -35.63 33.06
N GLN A 19 -49.56 -35.13 31.87
CA GLN A 19 -48.65 -35.81 30.92
C GLN A 19 -47.26 -35.19 30.97
N ASN A 20 -46.24 -36.02 31.20
CA ASN A 20 -44.84 -35.60 31.19
C ASN A 20 -44.36 -35.52 29.74
N THR A 21 -44.42 -34.31 29.15
CA THR A 21 -43.96 -34.08 27.77
C THR A 21 -42.51 -33.60 27.80
N THR A 22 -41.59 -34.37 27.21
CA THR A 22 -40.20 -33.93 27.05
C THR A 22 -40.06 -33.20 25.72
N THR A 23 -39.73 -31.92 25.76
CA THR A 23 -39.44 -31.14 24.56
C THR A 23 -37.97 -31.34 24.17
N PHE A 24 -37.73 -31.95 23.02
CA PHE A 24 -36.38 -32.02 22.44
C PHE A 24 -36.08 -30.71 21.72
N ARG A 25 -35.69 -29.69 22.47
CA ARG A 25 -35.12 -28.48 21.88
C ARG A 25 -33.68 -28.80 21.53
N ALA A 26 -33.32 -28.73 20.25
CA ALA A 26 -31.92 -28.72 19.86
C ALA A 26 -31.26 -27.55 20.60
N LYS A 27 -30.29 -27.85 21.47
CA LYS A 27 -29.48 -26.82 22.11
C LYS A 27 -28.69 -26.15 20.98
N GLU A 28 -29.11 -24.95 20.58
CA GLU A 28 -28.28 -24.10 19.73
C GLU A 28 -26.93 -23.97 20.43
N ALA A 29 -25.84 -24.26 19.72
CA ALA A 29 -24.49 -24.14 20.23
C ALA A 29 -24.17 -22.65 20.38
N THR A 30 -24.68 -22.03 21.44
CA THR A 30 -24.39 -20.64 21.76
C THR A 30 -23.02 -20.59 22.43
N LEU A 31 -22.17 -19.69 21.95
CA LEU A 31 -20.92 -19.42 22.63
C LEU A 31 -21.24 -18.83 24.00
N GLY A 32 -20.71 -19.45 25.06
CA GLY A 32 -20.88 -18.96 26.41
C GLY A 32 -20.24 -17.57 26.60
N PRO A 33 -20.69 -16.79 27.59
CA PRO A 33 -20.21 -15.42 27.81
C PRO A 33 -18.68 -15.34 27.95
N VAL A 34 -18.05 -16.34 28.57
CA VAL A 34 -16.58 -16.45 28.69
C VAL A 34 -15.91 -16.62 27.32
N SER A 35 -16.45 -17.49 26.46
CA SER A 35 -15.89 -17.70 25.11
C SER A 35 -16.00 -16.45 24.25
N ASN A 36 -17.10 -15.70 24.38
CA ASN A 36 -17.28 -14.45 23.64
C ASN A 36 -16.25 -13.39 24.07
N THR A 37 -16.01 -13.23 25.37
CA THR A 37 -14.99 -12.28 25.88
C THR A 37 -13.59 -12.65 25.41
N ILE A 38 -13.22 -13.93 25.44
CA ILE A 38 -11.92 -14.39 24.95
C ILE A 38 -11.75 -14.07 23.46
N ILE A 39 -12.78 -14.34 22.64
CA ILE A 39 -12.76 -14.02 21.20
C ILE A 39 -12.58 -12.52 20.97
N LEU A 40 -13.26 -11.66 21.73
CA LEU A 40 -13.10 -10.20 21.62
C LEU A 40 -11.68 -9.75 21.97
N ILE A 41 -11.07 -10.32 23.01
CA ILE A 41 -9.68 -10.02 23.38
C ILE A 41 -8.73 -10.44 22.27
N VAL A 42 -8.88 -11.66 21.74
CA VAL A 42 -8.06 -12.16 20.64
C VAL A 42 -8.21 -11.27 19.41
N LEU A 43 -9.44 -10.88 19.07
CA LEU A 43 -9.71 -9.99 17.94
C LEU A 43 -9.05 -8.62 18.10
N ALA A 44 -9.14 -8.01 19.29
CA ALA A 44 -8.45 -6.77 19.60
C ALA A 44 -6.91 -6.92 19.47
N CYS A 45 -6.37 -8.06 19.91
CA CYS A 45 -4.94 -8.35 19.83
C CYS A 45 -4.49 -8.49 18.35
N VAL A 46 -5.24 -9.23 17.54
CA VAL A 46 -4.97 -9.37 16.10
C VAL A 46 -5.02 -8.03 15.39
N LEU A 47 -6.02 -7.19 15.67
CA LEU A 47 -6.10 -5.84 15.11
C LEU A 47 -4.89 -4.97 15.54
N GLY A 48 -4.47 -5.06 16.80
CA GLY A 48 -3.28 -4.38 17.31
C GLY A 48 -1.99 -4.82 16.59
N LEU A 49 -1.81 -6.12 16.38
CA LEU A 49 -0.64 -6.66 15.66
C LEU A 49 -0.63 -6.26 14.18
N LEU A 50 -1.79 -6.26 13.53
CA LEU A 50 -1.93 -5.77 12.16
C LEU A 50 -1.59 -4.28 12.06
N TYR A 51 -2.04 -3.47 13.02
CA TYR A 51 -1.72 -2.05 13.08
C TYR A 51 -0.21 -1.83 13.26
N LEU A 52 0.43 -2.54 14.19
CA LEU A 52 1.87 -2.44 14.42
C LEU A 52 2.68 -2.86 13.18
N THR A 53 2.22 -3.88 12.46
CA THR A 53 2.84 -4.33 11.20
C THR A 53 2.74 -3.24 10.12
N GLN A 54 1.58 -2.57 10.00
CA GLN A 54 1.42 -1.45 9.08
C GLN A 54 2.35 -0.29 9.43
N VAL A 55 2.41 0.09 10.71
CA VAL A 55 3.32 1.14 11.18
C VAL A 55 4.78 0.79 10.87
N THR A 56 5.22 -0.44 11.15
CA THR A 56 6.60 -0.88 10.90
C THR A 56 6.94 -0.87 9.40
N LYS A 57 6.03 -1.34 8.55
CA LYS A 57 6.20 -1.31 7.09
C LYS A 57 6.24 0.12 6.55
N THR A 58 5.35 1.00 7.02
CA THR A 58 5.34 2.42 6.61
C THR A 58 6.64 3.13 6.99
N ASN A 59 7.22 2.84 8.16
CA ASN A 59 8.53 3.37 8.53
C ASN A 59 9.64 2.89 7.57
N ALA A 60 9.69 1.60 7.28
CA ALA A 60 10.69 1.04 6.37
C ALA A 60 10.55 1.55 4.92
N TYR A 61 9.31 1.70 4.43
CA TYR A 61 9.06 2.27 3.11
C TYR A 61 9.37 3.76 3.06
N GLY A 62 9.11 4.51 4.14
CA GLY A 62 9.45 5.93 4.24
C GLY A 62 10.96 6.18 4.11
N TYR A 63 11.81 5.36 4.73
CA TYR A 63 13.26 5.48 4.57
C TYR A 63 13.72 5.14 3.15
N LYS A 64 13.18 4.09 2.54
CA LYS A 64 13.51 3.74 1.14
C LYS A 64 13.08 4.81 0.15
N ILE A 65 11.88 5.38 0.34
CA ILE A 65 11.37 6.45 -0.51
C ILE A 65 12.27 7.68 -0.40
N ASN A 66 12.58 8.14 0.82
CA ASN A 66 13.48 9.28 1.01
C ASN A 66 14.86 9.05 0.36
N ALA A 67 15.46 7.87 0.56
CA ALA A 67 16.74 7.54 -0.05
C ALA A 67 16.69 7.57 -1.59
N LEU A 68 15.62 7.02 -2.18
CA LEU A 68 15.42 7.05 -3.63
C LEU A 68 15.13 8.46 -4.15
N THR A 69 14.38 9.28 -3.42
CA THR A 69 14.11 10.68 -3.76
C THR A 69 15.39 11.51 -3.71
N THR A 70 16.23 11.32 -2.70
CA THR A 70 17.55 11.97 -2.63
C THR A 70 18.42 11.55 -3.80
N GLN A 71 18.54 10.25 -4.08
CA GLN A 71 19.29 9.78 -5.25
C GLN A 71 18.76 10.36 -6.56
N ALA A 72 17.44 10.39 -6.76
CA ALA A 72 16.85 10.96 -7.95
C ALA A 72 17.17 12.46 -8.10
N ALA A 73 17.15 13.21 -7.00
CA ALA A 73 17.54 14.62 -7.01
C ALA A 73 19.03 14.81 -7.35
N ASP A 74 19.91 14.01 -6.75
CA ASP A 74 21.34 14.05 -7.02
C ASP A 74 21.64 13.72 -8.49
N LEU A 75 21.03 12.65 -9.03
CA LEU A 75 21.18 12.28 -10.44
C LEU A 75 20.63 13.34 -11.39
N GLN A 76 19.52 13.99 -11.03
CA GLN A 76 18.97 15.08 -11.86
C GLN A 76 19.93 16.27 -11.90
N GLN A 77 20.52 16.63 -10.77
CA GLN A 77 21.49 17.70 -10.71
C GLN A 77 22.75 17.37 -11.54
N GLU A 78 23.26 16.15 -11.44
CA GLU A 78 24.41 15.71 -12.24
C GLU A 78 24.11 15.72 -13.74
N HIS A 79 22.89 15.32 -14.13
CA HIS A 79 22.45 15.39 -15.52
C HIS A 79 22.42 16.83 -16.04
N ASP A 80 21.84 17.76 -15.27
CA ASP A 80 21.74 19.17 -15.66
C ASP A 80 23.14 19.80 -15.79
N ASP A 81 24.06 19.47 -14.88
CA ASP A 81 25.46 19.91 -14.94
C ASP A 81 26.19 19.36 -16.19
N LEU A 82 25.98 18.09 -16.50
CA LEU A 82 26.53 17.44 -17.71
C LEU A 82 25.95 18.06 -18.99
N GLU A 83 24.66 18.38 -19.01
CA GLU A 83 24.02 19.04 -20.16
C GLU A 83 24.61 20.43 -20.41
N VAL A 84 24.82 21.21 -19.36
CA VAL A 84 25.49 22.52 -19.45
C VAL A 84 26.93 22.38 -19.93
N ALA A 85 27.67 21.40 -19.40
CA ALA A 85 29.05 21.13 -19.83
C ALA A 85 29.12 20.71 -21.30
N ALA A 86 28.21 19.87 -21.76
CA ALA A 86 28.10 19.45 -23.16
C ALA A 86 27.77 20.64 -24.07
N ALA A 87 26.83 21.50 -23.68
CA ALA A 87 26.50 22.71 -24.43
C ALA A 87 27.67 23.70 -24.53
N ARG A 88 28.46 23.84 -23.45
CA ARG A 88 29.70 24.64 -23.46
C ARG A 88 30.75 24.05 -24.40
N LEU A 89 30.96 22.74 -24.35
CA LEU A 89 31.91 22.05 -25.23
C LEU A 89 31.51 22.21 -26.70
N GLN A 90 30.22 22.04 -27.01
CA GLN A 90 29.71 22.24 -28.36
C GLN A 90 29.89 23.70 -28.83
N SER A 91 29.68 24.67 -27.94
CA SER A 91 29.89 26.08 -28.26
C SER A 91 31.37 26.38 -28.54
N LEU A 92 32.29 25.80 -27.76
CA LEU A 92 33.73 25.91 -27.99
C LEU A 92 34.14 25.29 -29.34
N ASP A 93 33.62 24.11 -29.68
CA ASP A 93 33.91 23.49 -30.98
C ASP A 93 33.39 24.35 -32.14
N ARG A 94 32.19 24.93 -32.05
CA ARG A 94 31.69 25.87 -33.06
C ARG A 94 32.57 27.12 -33.20
N VAL A 95 33.06 27.67 -32.09
CA VAL A 95 33.97 28.84 -32.13
C VAL A 95 35.30 28.46 -32.78
N LYS A 96 35.88 27.31 -32.43
CA LYS A 96 37.10 26.76 -33.01
C LYS A 96 36.98 26.58 -34.53
N ASP A 97 35.82 26.12 -35.00
CA ASP A 97 35.58 25.88 -36.43
C ASP A 97 35.14 27.13 -37.21
N SER A 98 34.88 28.24 -36.51
CA SER A 98 34.46 29.51 -37.13
C SER A 98 35.56 30.14 -37.99
N GLU A 99 35.16 30.86 -39.03
CA GLU A 99 36.10 31.59 -39.90
C GLU A 99 36.95 32.61 -39.13
N VAL A 100 36.42 33.20 -38.05
CA VAL A 100 37.16 34.14 -37.21
C VAL A 100 38.34 33.45 -36.52
N ALA A 101 38.14 32.23 -35.98
CA ALA A 101 39.19 31.46 -35.34
C ALA A 101 40.26 30.97 -36.34
N LYS A 102 39.84 30.62 -37.56
CA LYS A 102 40.76 30.22 -38.66
C LYS A 102 41.66 31.35 -39.13
N ASN A 103 41.23 32.60 -38.94
CA ASN A 103 42.00 33.80 -39.27
C ASN A 103 42.87 34.30 -38.10
N LEU A 104 42.87 33.62 -36.94
CA LEU A 104 43.78 33.94 -35.83
C LEU A 104 45.19 33.45 -36.15
N VAL A 105 46.17 34.35 -36.08
CA VAL A 105 47.59 34.03 -36.23
C VAL A 105 48.12 33.50 -34.90
N SER A 106 48.85 32.37 -34.94
CA SER A 106 49.53 31.82 -33.76
C SER A 106 50.56 32.82 -33.24
N VAL A 107 50.29 33.39 -32.07
CA VAL A 107 51.26 34.21 -31.33
C VAL A 107 51.85 33.37 -30.19
N SER A 108 53.16 33.11 -30.27
CA SER A 108 53.90 32.47 -29.18
C SER A 108 53.89 33.42 -27.96
N PRO A 109 53.61 32.95 -26.74
CA PRO A 109 53.65 33.79 -25.55
C PRO A 109 55.04 34.38 -25.35
N ALA A 110 55.16 35.70 -25.50
CA ALA A 110 56.39 36.45 -25.22
C ALA A 110 56.44 36.78 -23.72
N GLY A 111 56.91 35.81 -22.92
CA GLY A 111 57.33 36.02 -21.54
C GLY A 111 56.30 35.65 -20.47
N THR A 112 56.70 34.74 -19.58
CA THR A 112 56.09 34.53 -18.27
C THR A 112 56.53 35.67 -17.34
N LEU A 113 55.58 36.45 -16.84
CA LEU A 113 55.84 37.35 -15.71
C LEU A 113 55.95 36.49 -14.44
N SER A 114 57.17 36.39 -13.91
CA SER A 114 57.44 35.78 -12.61
C SER A 114 57.10 36.81 -11.52
N ASN A 115 56.22 36.44 -10.58
CA ASN A 115 55.99 37.15 -9.33
C ASN A 115 56.26 36.19 -8.17
#